data_AF-A0A3D2U9T2-F1
#
_entry.id   AF-A0A3D2U9T2-F1
#
_cell.length_a   1.000
_cell.length_b   1.000
_cell.length_c   1.000
_cell.angle_alpha   90.00
_cell.angle_beta   90.00
_cell.angle_gamma   90.00
#
_symmetry.space_group_name_H-M   'P 1'
#
loop_
_entity.id
_entity.type
_entity.pdbx_description
1 polymer ?
#
loop_
_entity_poly.entity_id
_entity_poly.type
_entity_poly.pdbx_seq_one_letter_code
_entity_poly.pdbx_strand_id
1 'polypeptide(L)' 'NWSLERMAGTDRNILRLATWELLHSDVPFRVVLDEAVELAKTFGDARSPDFVNGVLDALVPETDRVPV' A
#
# COMPACT_ATOMS: atom_id res chain seq x y z
N ASN A 1 -18.09 -8.41 4.02
CA ASN A 1 -17.62 -9.28 5.12
C ASN A 1 -16.29 -9.90 4.69
N TRP A 2 -15.17 -9.21 4.95
CA TRP A 2 -13.81 -9.61 4.56
C TRP A 2 -12.89 -9.48 5.78
N SER A 3 -11.91 -10.38 5.93
CA SER A 3 -10.99 -10.41 7.08
C SER A 3 -9.53 -10.35 6.65
N LEU A 4 -8.70 -9.65 7.43
CA LEU A 4 -7.25 -9.53 7.23
C LEU A 4 -6.52 -10.88 7.21
N GLU A 5 -7.12 -11.90 7.84
CA GLU A 5 -6.57 -13.26 7.89
C GLU A 5 -6.65 -13.97 6.53
N ARG A 6 -7.59 -13.57 5.66
CA ARG A 6 -7.75 -14.13 4.31
C ARG A 6 -6.85 -13.46 3.27
N MET A 7 -6.18 -12.38 3.64
CA MET A 7 -5.20 -11.72 2.78
C MET A 7 -3.93 -12.57 2.68
N ALA A 8 -3.30 -12.57 1.51
CA ALA A 8 -1.95 -13.11 1.37
C ALA A 8 -1.02 -12.49 2.44
N GLY A 9 -0.20 -13.32 3.07
CA GLY A 9 0.70 -12.86 4.12
C GLY A 9 1.64 -11.75 3.65
N THR A 10 2.08 -11.82 2.39
CA THR A 10 2.91 -10.80 1.73
C THR A 10 2.19 -9.47 1.64
N ASP A 11 1.02 -9.41 0.99
CA ASP A 11 0.24 -8.18 0.86
C ASP A 11 -0.06 -7.56 2.24
N ARG A 12 -0.35 -8.39 3.23
CA ARG A 12 -0.64 -7.92 4.60
C ARG A 12 0.57 -7.25 5.23
N ASN A 13 1.77 -7.80 5.01
CA ASN A 13 2.99 -7.23 5.56
C ASN A 13 3.40 -5.97 4.80
N ILE A 14 3.22 -5.91 3.48
CA ILE A 14 3.44 -4.71 2.67
C ILE A 14 2.52 -3.59 3.16
N LEU A 15 1.22 -3.87 3.30
CA LEU A 15 0.25 -2.88 3.79
C LEU A 15 0.58 -2.39 5.20
N ARG A 16 1.02 -3.28 6.10
CA ARG A 16 1.43 -2.88 7.46
C ARG A 16 2.63 -1.95 7.45
N LEU A 17 3.65 -2.28 6.66
CA LEU A 17 4.87 -1.48 6.54
C LEU A 17 4.53 -0.08 5.98
N ALA A 18 3.89 -0.06 4.81
CA ALA A 18 3.51 1.19 4.14
C ALA A 18 2.58 2.04 5.00
N THR A 19 1.55 1.44 5.61
CA THR A 19 0.64 2.18 6.51
C THR A 19 1.39 2.78 7.69
N TRP A 20 2.37 2.08 8.24
CA TRP A 20 3.17 2.64 9.34
C TRP A 20 3.99 3.84 8.88
N GLU A 21 4.67 3.75 7.72
CA GLU A 21 5.44 4.86 7.16
C GLU A 21 4.56 6.07 6.84
N LEU A 22 3.38 5.85 6.24
CA LEU A 22 2.41 6.92 5.95
C LEU A 22 1.96 7.69 7.18
N LEU A 23 1.91 7.03 8.35
CA LEU A 23 1.34 7.61 9.57
C LEU A 23 2.40 8.11 10.56
N HIS A 24 3.63 7.60 10.49
CA HIS A 24 4.62 7.79 11.55
C HIS A 24 6.02 8.14 11.04
N SER A 25 6.20 8.38 9.74
CA SER A 25 7.49 8.77 9.17
C SER A 25 7.39 10.11 8.43
N ASP A 26 8.54 10.72 8.15
CA ASP A 26 8.66 11.93 7.32
C ASP A 26 8.85 11.59 5.83
N VAL A 27 8.63 10.34 5.43
CA VAL A 27 8.76 9.91 4.03
C VAL A 27 7.56 10.45 3.23
N PRO A 28 7.77 11.08 2.06
CA PRO A 28 6.68 11.59 1.25
C PRO A 28 5.67 10.49 0.87
N PHE A 29 4.37 10.78 0.98
CA PHE A 29 3.27 9.84 0.66
C PHE A 29 3.49 9.09 -0.65
N ARG A 30 3.81 9.83 -1.72
CA ARG A 30 4.05 9.27 -3.05
C ARG A 30 5.19 8.24 -3.07
N VAL A 31 6.27 8.49 -2.34
CA VAL A 31 7.41 7.56 -2.27
C VAL A 31 6.97 6.26 -1.59
N VAL A 32 6.24 6.36 -0.48
CA VAL A 32 5.72 5.17 0.22
C VAL A 32 4.77 4.36 -0.66
N LEU A 33 3.90 5.02 -1.43
CA LEU A 33 3.00 4.36 -2.38
C LEU A 33 3.78 3.64 -3.49
N ASP A 34 4.70 4.34 -4.15
CA ASP A 34 5.50 3.80 -5.26
C ASP A 34 6.30 2.57 -4.79
N GLU A 35 6.97 2.66 -3.64
CA GLU A 35 7.76 1.55 -3.08
C GLU A 35 6.87 0.37 -2.62
N ALA A 36 5.70 0.64 -2.03
CA ALA A 36 4.76 -0.41 -1.66
C ALA A 36 4.26 -1.20 -2.88
N VAL A 37 4.00 -0.51 -3.99
CA VAL A 37 3.61 -1.12 -5.27
C VAL A 37 4.75 -1.93 -5.87
N GLU A 38 5.99 -1.44 -5.81
CA GLU A 38 7.16 -2.21 -6.27
C GLU A 38 7.42 -3.47 -5.43
N LEU A 39 7.24 -3.40 -4.10
CA LEU A 39 7.28 -4.60 -3.26
C LEU A 39 6.17 -5.60 -3.63
N ALA A 40 4.97 -5.11 -3.94
CA ALA A 40 3.85 -5.95 -4.34
C ALA A 40 4.10 -6.62 -5.70
N LYS A 41 4.73 -5.93 -6.65
CA LYS A 41 5.17 -6.52 -7.94
C LYS A 41 6.25 -7.58 -7.74
N THR A 42 7.15 -7.36 -6.79
CA THR A 42 8.32 -8.22 -6.56
C THR A 42 7.94 -9.50 -5.82
N PHE A 43 7.04 -9.42 -4.83
CA PHE A 43 6.77 -10.52 -3.89
C PHE A 43 5.32 -11.03 -3.89
N GLY A 44 4.40 -10.30 -4.51
CA GLY A 44 2.97 -10.62 -4.56
C GLY A 44 2.56 -11.46 -5.78
N ASP A 45 1.25 -11.58 -5.98
CA ASP A 45 0.67 -12.15 -7.20
C ASP A 45 0.37 -11.05 -8.23
N ALA A 46 -0.13 -11.43 -9.41
CA ALA A 46 -0.43 -10.49 -10.49
C ALA A 46 -1.46 -9.39 -10.12
N ARG A 47 -2.23 -9.58 -9.04
CA ARG A 47 -3.24 -8.62 -8.55
C ARG A 47 -2.76 -7.84 -7.33
N SER A 48 -1.67 -8.26 -6.69
CA SER A 48 -1.10 -7.58 -5.52
C SER A 48 -0.78 -6.10 -5.76
N PRO A 49 -0.18 -5.66 -6.88
CA PRO A 49 0.13 -4.25 -7.11
C PRO A 49 -1.12 -3.35 -7.07
N ASP A 50 -2.15 -3.71 -7.83
CA ASP A 50 -3.41 -2.96 -7.89
C ASP A 50 -4.14 -2.99 -6.56
N PHE A 51 -4.12 -4.13 -5.87
CA PHE A 51 -4.74 -4.28 -4.56
C PHE A 51 -4.05 -3.39 -3.51
N VAL A 52 -2.72 -3.41 -3.44
CA VAL A 52 -1.94 -2.60 -2.49
C VAL A 52 -2.14 -1.12 -2.77
N ASN A 53 -2.05 -0.70 -4.03
CA ASN A 53 -2.26 0.69 -4.42
C ASN A 53 -3.66 1.17 -4.01
N GLY A 54 -4.71 0.42 -4.38
CA GLY A 54 -6.09 0.80 -4.07
C GLY A 54 -6.41 0.88 -2.58
N VAL A 55 -5.74 0.08 -1.73
CA VAL A 55 -5.91 0.16 -0.28
C VAL A 55 -5.16 1.36 0.31
N LEU A 56 -3.92 1.61 -0.12
CA LEU A 56 -3.11 2.69 0.43
C LEU A 56 -3.56 4.08 -0.03
N ASP A 57 -4.10 4.22 -1.24
CA ASP A 57 -4.67 5.48 -1.74
C ASP A 57 -5.78 6.03 -0.83
N ALA A 58 -6.49 5.15 -0.12
CA ALA A 58 -7.52 5.55 0.85
C ALA A 58 -6.93 6.24 2.10
N LEU A 59 -5.64 6.07 2.38
CA LEU A 59 -4.93 6.66 3.51
C LEU A 59 -4.24 7.99 3.18
N VAL A 60 -4.11 8.33 1.90
CA VAL A 60 -3.41 9.53 1.46
C VAL A 60 -4.35 10.75 1.46
N PRO A 61 -3.94 11.91 2.04
CA PRO A 61 -4.71 13.15 1.99
C PRO A 61 -4.99 13.59 0.54
N GLU A 62 -6.13 14.23 0.28
CA GLU A 62 -6.49 14.71 -1.07
C GLU A 62 -5.42 15.58 -1.73
N THR A 63 -4.68 16.37 -0.93
CA THR A 63 -3.58 17.22 -1.41
C THR A 63 -2.42 16.44 -2.01
N ASP A 64 -2.24 15.18 -1.61
CA ASP A 64 -1.13 14.31 -1.99
C ASP A 64 -1.57 13.13 -2.87
N ARG A 65 -2.86 13.06 -3.25
CA ARG A 65 -3.36 12.04 -4.17
C ARG A 65 -2.87 12.31 -5.59
N VAL A 66 -2.43 11.25 -6.27
CA VAL A 66 -2.12 11.30 -7.70
C VAL A 66 -3.44 11.38 -8.47
N PRO A 67 -3.67 12.41 -9.32
CA PRO A 67 -4.85 12.45 -10.17
C PRO A 67 -4.81 11.28 -11.16
N VAL A 68 -5.90 10.51 -11.19
CA VAL A 68 -6.15 9.42 -12.15
C VAL A 68 -6.21 9.91 -13.59
#